data_AF-A0A969HNT0-F1
#
_entry.id   AF-A0A969HNT0-F1
#
_cell.length_a   1.000
_cell.length_b   1.000
_cell.length_c   1.000
_cell.angle_alpha   90.00
_cell.angle_beta   90.00
_cell.angle_gamma   90.00
#
_symmetry.space_group_name_H-M   'P 1'
#
loop_
_entity.id
_entity.type
_entity.pdbx_description
1 polymer ?
#
loop_
_entity_poly.entity_id
_entity_poly.type
_entity_poly.pdbx_seq_one_letter_code
_entity_poly.pdbx_strand_id
1 'polypeptide(L)'
;MVQLGLHIVLYTQSDYIVNELNNLLLLSYSFPERDRLLSKYKYRTDELIRPEQIRGYRLQSEELVEIPLSDQGIEMPAIEKVITDMNQRSDAIYYAYTQSLPVK
;
A
#
# COMPACT_ATOMS: atom_id res chain seq x y z
N MET A 1 4.95 13.22 -12.85
CA MET A 1 3.98 12.98 -13.96
C MET A 1 2.71 12.31 -13.41
N VAL A 2 1.68 13.06 -13.04
CA VAL A 2 0.25 12.69 -13.24
C VAL A 2 -0.53 14.00 -13.43
N GLN A 3 -0.48 14.54 -14.65
CA GLN A 3 -1.38 15.62 -15.07
C GLN A 3 -1.63 15.56 -16.59
N LEU A 4 -1.64 14.35 -17.15
CA LEU A 4 -1.85 14.08 -18.58
C LEU A 4 -3.32 13.82 -18.95
N GLY A 5 -4.27 13.98 -18.01
CA GLY A 5 -5.69 13.65 -18.25
C GLY A 5 -5.94 12.16 -18.49
N LEU A 6 -5.02 11.29 -18.06
CA LEU A 6 -5.11 9.85 -18.26
C LEU A 6 -5.94 9.21 -17.12
N HIS A 7 -7.02 8.51 -17.48
CA HIS A 7 -7.77 7.68 -16.55
C HIS A 7 -7.22 6.25 -16.59
N ILE A 8 -6.80 5.72 -15.45
CA ILE A 8 -6.20 4.40 -15.32
C ILE A 8 -7.09 3.52 -14.45
N VAL A 9 -7.40 2.31 -14.93
CA VAL A 9 -7.97 1.23 -14.12
C VAL A 9 -6.87 0.20 -13.92
N LEU A 10 -6.56 -0.10 -12.66
CA LEU A 10 -5.52 -1.05 -12.29
C LEU A 10 -6.12 -2.13 -11.39
N TYR A 11 -5.95 -3.39 -11.80
CA TYR A 11 -6.13 -4.53 -10.92
C TYR A 11 -4.75 -4.99 -10.44
N THR A 12 -4.56 -5.15 -9.13
CA THR A 12 -3.29 -5.58 -8.54
C THR A 12 -3.51 -6.46 -7.32
N GLN A 13 -2.60 -7.42 -7.13
CA GLN A 13 -2.44 -8.16 -5.87
C GLN A 13 -1.18 -7.72 -5.11
N SER A 14 -0.44 -6.75 -5.65
CA SER A 14 0.75 -6.19 -5.02
C SER A 14 0.36 -5.16 -3.96
N ASP A 15 0.69 -5.47 -2.72
CA ASP A 15 0.66 -4.56 -1.58
C ASP A 15 1.56 -3.34 -1.79
N TYR A 16 2.73 -3.51 -2.41
CA TYR A 16 3.66 -2.43 -2.72
C TYR A 16 3.00 -1.31 -3.53
N ILE A 17 2.24 -1.64 -4.58
CA ILE A 17 1.55 -0.63 -5.41
C ILE A 17 0.52 0.13 -4.57
N VAL A 18 -0.26 -0.58 -3.77
CA VAL A 18 -1.29 0.02 -2.91
C VAL A 18 -0.66 0.95 -1.88
N ASN A 19 0.42 0.51 -1.24
CA ASN A 19 1.17 1.29 -0.27
C ASN A 19 1.77 2.55 -0.90
N GLU A 20 2.28 2.47 -2.12
CA GLU A 20 2.82 3.64 -2.80
C GLU A 20 1.74 4.65 -3.19
N LEU A 21 0.57 4.18 -3.64
CA LEU A 21 -0.58 5.06 -3.86
C LEU A 21 -1.02 5.75 -2.56
N ASN A 22 -1.01 5.03 -1.43
CA ASN A 22 -1.30 5.60 -0.13
C ASN A 22 -0.23 6.63 0.31
N ASN A 23 1.05 6.38 0.05
CA ASN A 23 2.12 7.34 0.33
C ASN A 23 1.91 8.64 -0.46
N LEU A 24 1.63 8.54 -1.78
CA LEU A 24 1.38 9.70 -2.64
C LEU A 24 0.13 10.48 -2.20
N LEU A 25 -0.89 9.77 -1.71
CA LEU A 25 -2.09 10.36 -1.15
C LEU A 25 -1.81 11.10 0.15
N LEU A 26 -1.12 10.47 1.10
CA LEU A 26 -0.76 11.07 2.38
C LEU A 26 0.11 12.32 2.21
N LEU A 27 1.10 12.25 1.30
CA LEU A 27 1.96 13.39 0.96
C LEU A 27 1.21 14.54 0.28
N SER A 28 -0.02 14.33 -0.19
CA SER A 28 -0.88 15.38 -0.73
C SER A 28 -1.49 16.28 0.36
N TYR A 29 -1.59 15.81 1.60
CA TYR A 29 -2.11 16.57 2.75
C TYR A 29 -1.05 17.48 3.38
N SER A 30 -1.46 18.55 4.05
CA SER A 30 -0.53 19.42 4.78
C SER A 30 -0.25 18.87 6.19
N PHE A 31 1.03 18.60 6.50
CA PHE A 31 1.47 18.20 7.85
C PHE A 31 2.94 18.61 8.10
N PRO A 32 3.39 18.75 9.37
CA PRO A 32 4.66 19.40 9.72
C PRO A 32 5.92 18.82 9.05
N GLU A 33 5.95 17.52 8.78
CA GLU A 33 7.12 16.82 8.24
C GLU A 33 7.09 16.62 6.72
N ARG A 34 6.01 17.05 6.06
CA ARG A 34 5.74 16.77 4.65
C ARG A 34 6.90 17.16 3.74
N ASP A 35 7.34 18.41 3.80
CA ASP A 35 8.32 18.94 2.85
C ASP A 35 9.69 18.28 3.03
N ARG A 36 10.03 17.91 4.27
CA ARG A 36 11.23 17.11 4.57
C ARG A 36 11.15 15.73 3.91
N LEU A 37 10.00 15.06 4.01
CA LEU A 37 9.81 13.72 3.43
C LEU A 37 9.80 13.76 1.90
N LEU A 38 9.14 14.76 1.29
CA LEU A 38 9.16 14.98 -0.16
C LEU A 38 10.61 15.09 -0.67
N SER A 39 11.42 15.93 0.00
CA SER A 39 12.84 16.11 -0.35
C SER A 39 13.67 14.85 -0.12
N LYS A 40 13.53 14.21 1.05
CA LYS A 40 14.29 13.01 1.44
C LYS A 40 14.08 11.86 0.46
N TYR A 41 12.85 11.63 0.03
CA TYR A 41 12.47 10.52 -0.85
C TYR A 41 12.34 10.92 -2.31
N LYS A 42 12.65 12.19 -2.63
CA LYS A 42 12.68 12.74 -4.00
C LYS A 42 11.32 12.68 -4.73
N TYR A 43 10.24 12.78 -3.97
CA TYR A 43 8.90 12.96 -4.55
C TYR A 43 8.75 14.34 -5.13
N ARG A 44 8.08 14.44 -6.27
CA ARG A 44 7.68 15.72 -6.85
C ARG A 44 6.23 16.03 -6.49
N THR A 45 5.93 17.31 -6.31
CA THR A 45 4.56 17.74 -5.99
C THR A 45 3.56 17.44 -7.11
N ASP A 46 4.02 17.29 -8.36
CA ASP A 46 3.24 16.90 -9.54
C ASP A 46 3.10 15.37 -9.74
N GLU A 47 3.52 14.58 -8.74
CA GLU A 47 3.31 13.13 -8.65
C GLU A 47 2.29 12.76 -7.58
N LEU A 48 1.94 13.69 -6.70
CA LEU A 48 1.02 13.47 -5.59
C LEU A 48 -0.40 13.23 -6.09
N ILE A 49 -1.13 12.37 -5.40
CA ILE A 49 -2.50 11.98 -5.73
C ILE A 49 -3.40 12.63 -4.68
N ARG A 50 -4.41 13.40 -5.10
CA ARG A 50 -5.42 13.92 -4.17
C ARG A 50 -6.56 12.90 -3.98
N PRO A 51 -7.32 12.97 -2.88
CA PRO A 51 -8.42 12.04 -2.60
C PRO A 51 -9.44 11.95 -3.74
N GLU A 52 -9.69 13.06 -4.44
CA GLU A 52 -10.68 13.12 -5.52
C GLU A 52 -10.18 12.45 -6.83
N GLN A 53 -8.90 12.10 -6.89
CA GLN A 53 -8.25 11.53 -8.08
C GLN A 53 -8.17 10.00 -8.03
N ILE A 54 -8.60 9.36 -6.94
CA ILE A 54 -8.47 7.92 -6.72
C ILE A 54 -9.74 7.35 -6.12
N ARG A 55 -10.08 6.11 -6.50
CA ARG A 55 -11.15 5.31 -5.90
C ARG A 55 -10.67 3.88 -5.77
N GLY A 56 -10.91 3.26 -4.62
CA GLY A 56 -10.60 1.86 -4.37
C GLY A 56 -11.80 0.98 -4.66
N TYR A 57 -11.59 -0.20 -5.25
CA TYR A 57 -12.63 -1.19 -5.45
C TYR A 57 -12.10 -2.57 -5.09
N ARG A 58 -12.95 -3.41 -4.48
CA ARG A 58 -12.70 -4.84 -4.29
C ARG A 58 -13.74 -5.64 -5.04
N LEU A 59 -13.31 -6.76 -5.62
CA LEU A 59 -14.23 -7.75 -6.15
C LEU A 59 -14.74 -8.61 -4.99
N GLN A 60 -16.04 -8.61 -4.75
CA GLN A 60 -16.70 -9.47 -3.77
C GLN A 60 -17.86 -10.17 -4.45
N SER A 61 -17.83 -11.51 -4.49
CA SER A 61 -18.93 -12.31 -5.07
C SER A 61 -19.34 -11.86 -6.48
N GLU A 62 -18.36 -11.61 -7.34
CA GLU A 62 -18.53 -11.10 -8.72
C GLU A 62 -19.00 -9.64 -8.85
N GLU A 63 -19.23 -8.95 -7.73
CA GLU A 63 -19.58 -7.53 -7.70
C GLU A 63 -18.37 -6.65 -7.36
N LEU A 64 -18.25 -5.51 -8.04
CA LEU A 64 -17.30 -4.46 -7.69
C LEU A 64 -17.88 -3.62 -6.57
N VAL A 65 -17.31 -3.74 -5.37
CA VAL A 65 -17.69 -2.97 -4.19
C VAL A 65 -16.64 -1.87 -3.99
N GLU A 66 -17.08 -0.61 -3.96
CA GLU A 66 -16.21 0.52 -3.64
C GLU A 66 -15.69 0.39 -2.20
N ILE A 67 -14.39 0.61 -2.02
CA ILE A 67 -13.74 0.63 -0.73
C ILE A 67 -13.62 2.09 -0.29
N PRO A 68 -14.08 2.45 0.93
CA PRO A 68 -13.89 3.80 1.42
C PRO A 68 -12.39 4.13 1.52
N LEU A 69 -12.04 5.35 1.13
CA LEU A 69 -10.74 5.94 1.46
C LEU A 69 -10.80 6.40 2.91
N SER A 70 -9.87 5.93 3.74
CA SER A 70 -9.68 6.49 5.08
C SER A 70 -8.74 7.69 5.03
N ASP A 71 -8.48 8.28 6.21
CA ASP A 71 -7.44 9.29 6.40
C ASP A 71 -6.04 8.76 6.06
N GLN A 72 -5.85 7.44 6.02
CA GLN A 72 -4.61 6.77 5.64
C GLN A 72 -4.58 6.27 4.18
N GLY A 73 -5.71 6.34 3.47
CA GLY A 73 -5.83 6.00 2.05
C GLY A 73 -6.69 4.76 1.76
N ILE A 74 -6.29 3.96 0.77
CA ILE A 74 -6.99 2.73 0.40
C ILE A 74 -6.67 1.67 1.47
N GLU A 75 -7.67 1.31 2.26
CA GLU A 75 -7.55 0.22 3.22
C GLU A 75 -7.83 -1.12 2.54
N MET A 76 -6.89 -2.07 2.65
CA MET A 76 -7.07 -3.43 2.13
C MET A 76 -6.89 -4.47 3.25
N PRO A 77 -7.88 -4.64 4.15
CA PRO A 77 -7.77 -5.51 5.33
C PRO A 77 -7.44 -6.97 4.98
N ALA A 78 -7.92 -7.45 3.83
CA ALA A 78 -7.64 -8.80 3.37
C ALA A 78 -6.16 -9.03 3.04
N ILE A 79 -5.47 -8.02 2.50
CA ILE A 79 -4.04 -8.10 2.17
C ILE A 79 -3.21 -8.09 3.44
N GLU A 80 -3.50 -7.19 4.40
CA GLU A 80 -2.77 -7.12 5.68
C GLU A 80 -2.83 -8.44 6.45
N LYS A 81 -4.01 -9.08 6.46
CA LYS A 81 -4.17 -10.39 7.08
C LYS A 81 -3.30 -11.45 6.40
N VAL A 82 -3.31 -11.50 5.07
CA VAL A 82 -2.51 -12.47 4.31
C VAL A 82 -1.01 -12.25 4.54
N ILE A 83 -0.54 -11.01 4.57
CA ILE A 83 0.86 -10.67 4.87
C ILE A 83 1.22 -11.12 6.27
N THR A 84 0.38 -10.82 7.26
CA THR A 84 0.59 -11.23 8.65
C THR A 84 0.66 -12.76 8.77
N ASP A 85 -0.30 -13.48 8.17
CA ASP A 85 -0.35 -14.94 8.15
C ASP A 85 0.87 -15.55 7.43
N MET A 86 1.37 -14.89 6.39
CA MET A 86 2.57 -15.33 5.66
C MET A 86 3.85 -15.12 6.47
N ASN A 87 3.99 -13.97 7.13
CA ASN A 87 5.15 -13.69 7.99
C ASN A 87 5.20 -14.66 9.16
N GLN A 88 4.07 -14.89 9.84
CA GLN A 88 3.98 -15.86 10.93
C GLN A 88 4.38 -17.27 10.49
N ARG A 89 3.92 -17.72 9.31
CA ARG A 89 4.31 -19.02 8.76
C ARG A 89 5.80 -19.08 8.41
N SER A 90 6.34 -18.02 7.81
CA SER A 90 7.75 -17.94 7.45
C SER A 90 8.66 -18.01 8.68
N ASP A 91 8.31 -17.25 9.72
CA ASP A 91 9.03 -17.25 11.00
C ASP A 91 8.99 -18.64 11.64
N ALA A 92 7.81 -19.28 11.71
CA ALA A 92 7.66 -20.61 12.28
C ALA A 92 8.52 -21.66 11.54
N ILE A 93 8.53 -21.63 10.21
CA ILE A 93 9.36 -22.51 9.38
C ILE A 93 10.84 -22.27 9.66
N TYR A 94 11.27 -21.00 9.69
CA TYR A 94 12.66 -20.63 9.91
C TYR A 94 13.17 -21.03 11.29
N TYR A 95 12.38 -20.79 12.34
CA TYR A 95 12.74 -21.18 13.71
C TYR A 95 12.80 -22.70 13.87
N ALA A 96 11.85 -23.44 13.31
CA ALA A 96 11.90 -24.90 13.34
C ALA A 96 13.13 -25.45 12.61
N TYR A 97 13.48 -24.88 11.45
CA TYR A 97 14.66 -25.27 10.69
C TYR A 97 15.96 -25.00 11.49
N THR A 98 16.12 -23.80 12.03
CA THR A 98 17.33 -23.43 12.78
C THR A 98 17.52 -24.24 14.07
N GLN A 99 16.42 -24.59 14.77
CA GLN A 99 16.47 -25.47 15.94
C GLN A 99 16.80 -26.93 15.59
N SER A 100 16.53 -27.36 14.36
CA SER A 100 16.88 -28.71 13.89
C SER A 100 18.36 -28.87 13.52
N LEU A 101 19.09 -27.77 13.37
CA LEU A 101 20.51 -27.80 13.06
C LEU A 101 21.32 -28.14 14.32
N PRO A 102 22.29 -29.05 14.24
CA PRO A 102 23.18 -29.33 15.37
C PRO A 102 23.96 -28.06 15.72
N VAL A 103 24.01 -27.75 17.02
CA VAL A 103 24.87 -26.69 17.54
C VAL A 103 26.32 -27.04 17.19
N LYS A 104 26.98 -26.17 16.43
CA LYS A 104 28.42 -26.27 16.16
C LYS A 104 29.24 -25.91 17.38
#